data_AF-A0A1Z9UMU0-F1
#
_entry.id   AF-A0A1Z9UMU0-F1
#
_cell.length_a   1.000
_cell.length_b   1.000
_cell.length_c   1.000
_cell.angle_alpha   90.00
_cell.angle_beta   90.00
_cell.angle_gamma   90.00
#
_symmetry.space_group_name_H-M   'P 1'
#
loop_
_entity.id
_entity.type
_entity.pdbx_description
1 polymer ?
#
loop_
_entity_poly.entity_id
_entity_poly.type
_entity_poly.pdbx_seq_one_letter_code
_entity_poly.pdbx_strand_id
1 'polypeptide(L)'
;MEIKETDLTTKKKSSKDIVTLMEKEWPVMTAEFRKLQREQYELFLHKQHDYGPGNISVGTQLQTPEEIKLSLTGLWFRMNDKLQRVKTLLMTGRDSAVKDEPLEDAYLDVSNYGIMATIVGRGKWGK
;
A
#
# COMPACT_ATOMS: atom_id res chain seq x y z
N MET A 1 -7.27 -26.78 -18.10
CA MET A 1 -6.76 -26.97 -16.73
C MET A 1 -7.92 -26.70 -15.80
N GLU A 2 -8.59 -27.76 -15.33
CA GLU A 2 -9.67 -27.62 -14.34
C GLU A 2 -9.03 -27.23 -13.00
N ILE A 3 -9.41 -26.06 -12.49
CA ILE A 3 -9.06 -25.64 -11.14
C ILE A 3 -9.99 -26.43 -10.21
N LYS A 4 -9.44 -27.40 -9.47
CA LYS A 4 -10.18 -28.09 -8.41
C LYS A 4 -10.54 -27.08 -7.32
N GLU A 5 -11.83 -26.90 -7.05
CA GLU A 5 -12.28 -26.21 -5.84
C GLU A 5 -11.81 -26.99 -4.61
N THR A 6 -11.13 -26.30 -3.70
CA THR A 6 -10.72 -26.87 -2.41
C THR A 6 -11.95 -26.98 -1.52
N ASP A 7 -12.30 -28.20 -1.13
CA ASP A 7 -13.34 -28.50 -0.15
C ASP A 7 -13.00 -27.89 1.23
N LEU A 8 -13.87 -26.98 1.70
CA LEU A 8 -13.74 -26.21 2.93
C LEU A 8 -14.29 -26.95 4.19
N THR A 9 -14.58 -28.25 4.10
CA THR A 9 -15.13 -29.03 5.23
C THR A 9 -14.16 -29.27 6.40
N THR A 10 -12.88 -28.89 6.30
CA THR A 10 -11.98 -28.86 7.45
C THR A 10 -12.19 -27.59 8.28
N LYS A 11 -12.85 -27.73 9.45
CA LYS A 11 -12.94 -26.78 10.58
C LYS A 11 -12.37 -25.39 10.26
N LYS A 12 -13.25 -24.39 10.07
CA LYS A 12 -12.91 -22.96 10.02
C LYS A 12 -12.00 -22.60 11.21
N LYS A 13 -10.68 -22.70 11.03
CA LYS A 13 -9.71 -22.21 11.98
C LYS A 13 -9.99 -20.71 12.12
N SER A 14 -10.15 -20.23 13.35
CA SER A 14 -10.37 -18.80 13.57
C SER A 14 -9.23 -18.02 12.89
N SER A 15 -9.49 -16.82 12.38
CA SER A 15 -8.44 -15.99 11.76
C SER A 15 -7.20 -15.83 12.65
N LYS A 16 -7.43 -15.78 13.97
CA LYS A 16 -6.38 -15.74 15.00
C LYS A 16 -5.48 -16.99 15.00
N ASP A 17 -6.06 -18.16 14.74
CA ASP A 17 -5.32 -19.42 14.66
C ASP A 17 -4.44 -19.49 13.40
N ILE A 18 -4.93 -18.96 12.26
CA ILE A 18 -4.13 -18.91 11.03
C ILE A 18 -2.99 -17.92 11.16
N VAL A 19 -3.22 -16.69 11.68
CA VAL A 19 -2.13 -15.71 11.87
C VAL A 19 -1.03 -16.28 12.76
N THR A 20 -1.40 -16.88 13.91
CA THR A 20 -0.42 -17.52 14.79
C THR A 20 0.31 -18.68 14.12
N LEU A 21 -0.35 -19.45 13.26
CA LEU A 21 0.30 -20.51 12.49
C LEU A 21 1.34 -19.93 11.51
N MET A 22 0.96 -18.91 10.72
CA MET A 22 1.87 -18.27 9.76
C MET A 22 3.09 -17.64 10.46
N GLU A 23 2.89 -17.02 11.63
CA GLU A 23 3.96 -16.43 12.43
C GLU A 23 4.93 -17.47 13.00
N LYS A 24 4.44 -18.69 13.29
CA LYS A 24 5.29 -19.82 13.72
C LYS A 24 6.04 -20.44 12.55
N GLU A 25 5.40 -20.59 11.40
CA GLU A 25 5.97 -21.23 10.21
C GLU A 25 7.00 -20.32 9.51
N TRP A 26 6.74 -19.01 9.43
CA TRP A 26 7.63 -18.03 8.80
C TRP A 26 7.90 -16.81 9.71
N PRO A 27 8.61 -17.02 10.84
CA PRO A 27 8.78 -15.99 11.85
C PRO A 27 9.57 -14.77 11.35
N VAL A 28 10.60 -14.98 10.52
CA VAL A 28 11.42 -13.88 9.97
C VAL A 28 10.62 -13.02 8.99
N MET A 29 9.95 -13.65 8.02
CA MET A 29 9.14 -12.94 7.02
C MET A 29 8.01 -12.14 7.68
N THR A 30 7.28 -12.75 8.61
CA THR A 30 6.15 -12.08 9.28
C THR A 30 6.61 -10.97 10.23
N ALA A 31 7.76 -11.13 10.89
CA ALA A 31 8.37 -10.06 11.68
C ALA A 31 8.80 -8.87 10.81
N GLU A 32 9.45 -9.12 9.69
CA GLU A 32 9.86 -8.07 8.76
C GLU A 32 8.63 -7.35 8.17
N PHE A 33 7.59 -8.10 7.81
CA PHE A 33 6.34 -7.50 7.31
C PHE A 33 5.71 -6.56 8.35
N ARG A 34 5.66 -6.95 9.63
CA ARG A 34 5.15 -6.08 10.71
C ARG A 34 6.03 -4.85 10.90
N LYS A 35 7.35 -4.99 10.80
CA LYS A 35 8.29 -3.86 10.89
C LYS A 35 8.08 -2.87 9.75
N LEU A 36 8.00 -3.34 8.50
CA LEU A 36 7.72 -2.51 7.32
C LEU A 36 6.37 -1.79 7.42
N GLN A 37 5.33 -2.44 7.98
CA GLN A 37 4.05 -1.76 8.22
C GLN A 37 4.20 -0.60 9.22
N ARG A 38 5.01 -0.77 10.26
CA ARG A 38 5.26 0.27 11.26
C ARG A 38 6.02 1.45 10.65
N GLU A 39 7.07 1.18 9.88
CA GLU A 39 7.87 2.19 9.19
C GLU A 39 7.02 2.97 8.17
N GLN A 40 6.18 2.29 7.39
CA GLN A 40 5.25 2.93 6.47
C GLN A 40 4.27 3.86 7.17
N TYR A 41 3.74 3.43 8.32
CA TYR A 41 2.84 4.23 9.13
C TYR A 41 3.54 5.49 9.66
N GLU A 42 4.75 5.37 10.20
CA GLU A 42 5.53 6.51 10.68
C GLU A 42 5.89 7.47 9.53
N LEU A 43 6.33 6.94 8.39
CA LEU A 43 6.58 7.73 7.18
C LEU A 43 5.33 8.46 6.69
N PHE A 44 4.18 7.78 6.71
CA PHE A 44 2.90 8.39 6.40
C PHE A 44 2.60 9.56 7.33
N LEU A 45 2.79 9.40 8.65
CA LEU A 45 2.54 10.47 9.62
C LEU A 45 3.46 11.68 9.41
N HIS A 46 4.74 11.47 9.14
CA HIS A 46 5.67 12.56 8.83
C HIS A 46 5.23 13.34 7.57
N LYS A 47 4.97 12.64 6.47
CA LYS A 47 4.47 13.27 5.23
C LYS A 47 3.13 13.98 5.45
N GLN A 48 2.22 13.37 6.21
CA GLN A 48 0.91 13.93 6.49
C GLN A 48 1.00 15.19 7.36
N HIS A 49 1.93 15.24 8.32
CA HIS A 49 2.23 16.44 9.09
C HIS A 49 2.71 17.58 8.18
N ASP A 50 3.59 17.28 7.23
CA ASP A 50 4.22 18.29 6.38
C ASP A 50 3.29 18.82 5.28
N TYR A 51 2.48 17.96 4.66
CA TYR A 51 1.64 18.32 3.52
C TYR A 51 0.16 18.53 3.87
N GLY A 52 -0.29 17.99 4.99
CA GLY A 52 -1.70 17.97 5.37
C GLY A 52 -2.61 17.13 4.45
N PRO A 53 -3.90 16.99 4.81
CA PRO A 53 -4.84 16.17 4.05
C PRO A 53 -5.20 16.73 2.67
N GLY A 54 -5.00 18.04 2.45
CA GLY A 54 -5.35 18.73 1.20
C GLY A 54 -4.58 18.21 -0.03
N ASN A 55 -3.38 17.67 0.16
CA ASN A 55 -2.54 17.13 -0.91
C ASN A 55 -3.18 15.94 -1.65
N ILE A 56 -3.93 15.11 -0.92
CA ILE A 56 -4.63 13.95 -1.48
C ILE A 56 -6.06 14.30 -1.90
N SER A 57 -6.73 15.23 -1.23
CA SER A 57 -8.07 15.67 -1.64
C SER A 57 -8.08 16.55 -2.89
N VAL A 58 -6.91 16.92 -3.42
CA VAL A 58 -6.75 17.73 -4.64
C VAL A 58 -7.50 19.07 -4.50
N GLY A 59 -7.46 19.66 -3.30
CA GLY A 59 -8.13 20.93 -2.99
C GLY A 59 -9.64 20.84 -2.75
N THR A 60 -10.22 19.64 -2.75
CA THR A 60 -11.65 19.42 -2.49
C THR A 60 -11.92 19.04 -1.02
N GLN A 61 -13.20 19.00 -0.64
CA GLN A 61 -13.63 18.58 0.70
C GLN A 61 -14.03 17.10 0.80
N LEU A 62 -13.92 16.35 -0.30
CA LEU A 62 -14.31 14.92 -0.41
C LEU A 62 -15.75 14.65 0.06
N GLN A 63 -16.67 15.56 -0.25
CA GLN A 63 -18.09 15.45 0.11
C GLN A 63 -18.90 14.74 -0.98
N THR A 64 -18.51 14.88 -2.24
CA THR A 64 -19.25 14.28 -3.36
C THR A 64 -18.54 13.04 -3.92
N PRO A 65 -19.28 12.12 -4.57
CA PRO A 65 -18.68 10.99 -5.28
C PRO A 65 -17.65 11.40 -6.33
N GLU A 66 -17.85 12.54 -7.00
CA GLU A 66 -16.96 13.08 -8.03
C GLU A 66 -15.63 13.54 -7.43
N GLU A 67 -15.67 14.21 -6.27
CA GLU A 67 -14.48 14.63 -5.54
C GLU A 67 -13.67 13.42 -5.04
N ILE A 68 -14.36 12.40 -4.51
CA ILE A 68 -13.73 11.13 -4.11
C ILE A 68 -13.09 10.46 -5.33
N LYS A 69 -13.80 10.38 -6.46
CA LYS A 69 -13.28 9.80 -7.70
C LYS A 69 -12.06 10.57 -8.20
N LEU A 70 -12.07 11.90 -8.14
CA LEU A 70 -10.93 12.74 -8.51
C LEU A 70 -9.70 12.43 -7.65
N SER A 71 -9.87 12.37 -6.33
CA SER A 71 -8.80 12.04 -5.38
C SER A 71 -8.22 10.64 -5.62
N LEU A 72 -9.08 9.62 -5.79
CA LEU A 72 -8.67 8.25 -6.11
C LEU A 72 -7.94 8.16 -7.45
N THR A 73 -8.38 8.92 -8.45
CA THR A 73 -7.71 9.01 -9.76
C THR A 73 -6.32 9.64 -9.61
N GLY A 74 -6.19 10.69 -8.80
CA GLY A 74 -4.89 11.31 -8.49
C GLY A 74 -3.93 10.38 -7.76
N LEU A 75 -4.43 9.54 -6.85
CA LEU A 75 -3.63 8.48 -6.21
C LEU A 75 -3.20 7.40 -7.21
N TRP A 76 -4.10 7.01 -8.12
CA TRP A 76 -3.77 6.04 -9.17
C TRP A 76 -2.65 6.53 -10.08
N PHE A 77 -2.67 7.79 -10.53
CA PHE A 77 -1.59 8.36 -11.33
C PHE A 77 -0.25 8.36 -10.59
N ARG A 78 -0.24 8.67 -9.29
CA ARG A 78 0.97 8.61 -8.45
C ARG A 78 1.51 7.18 -8.30
N MET A 79 0.63 6.21 -8.10
CA MET A 79 1.01 4.79 -8.08
C MET A 79 1.59 4.37 -9.44
N ASN A 80 0.94 4.74 -10.55
CA ASN A 80 1.41 4.39 -11.88
C ASN A 80 2.81 4.98 -12.17
N ASP A 81 3.08 6.23 -11.79
CA ASP A 81 4.40 6.84 -11.91
C ASP A 81 5.49 6.02 -11.20
N LYS A 82 5.25 5.66 -9.93
CA LYS A 82 6.18 4.82 -9.15
C LYS A 82 6.31 3.42 -9.73
N LEU A 83 5.25 2.82 -10.27
CA LEU A 83 5.31 1.51 -10.94
C LEU A 83 6.11 1.57 -12.25
N GLN A 84 5.98 2.63 -13.04
CA GLN A 84 6.81 2.81 -14.24
C GLN A 84 8.30 2.98 -13.87
N ARG A 85 8.59 3.66 -12.77
CA ARG A 85 9.95 3.74 -12.21
C ARG A 85 10.49 2.36 -11.81
N VAL A 86 9.73 1.60 -11.03
CA VAL A 86 10.05 0.21 -10.65
C VAL A 86 10.35 -0.64 -11.88
N LYS A 87 9.46 -0.59 -12.89
CA LYS A 87 9.63 -1.31 -14.15
C LYS A 87 10.95 -0.95 -14.83
N THR A 88 11.27 0.34 -14.90
CA THR A 88 12.52 0.81 -15.53
C THR A 88 13.75 0.30 -14.79
N LEU A 89 13.76 0.34 -13.45
CA LEU A 89 14.86 -0.16 -12.64
C LEU A 89 15.05 -1.68 -12.83
N LEU A 90 13.96 -2.46 -12.79
CA LEU A 90 14.01 -3.91 -12.97
C LEU A 90 14.45 -4.33 -14.39
N MET A 91 13.93 -3.67 -15.43
CA MET A 91 14.19 -4.06 -16.82
C MET A 91 15.56 -3.63 -17.34
N THR A 92 16.15 -2.58 -16.76
CA THR A 92 17.47 -2.08 -17.21
C THR A 92 18.64 -2.79 -16.55
N GLY A 93 18.40 -3.68 -15.58
CA GLY A 93 19.44 -4.42 -14.86
C GLY A 93 20.45 -3.54 -14.14
N ARG A 94 20.13 -2.26 -13.93
CA ARG A 94 20.95 -1.33 -13.18
C ARG A 94 20.46 -1.33 -11.75
N ASP A 95 21.33 -1.66 -10.79
CA ASP A 95 21.04 -1.54 -9.35
C ASP A 95 20.61 -0.12 -8.95
N SER A 96 20.96 0.89 -9.77
CA SER A 96 20.45 2.26 -9.65
C SER A 96 20.71 3.05 -10.93
N ALA A 97 19.67 3.36 -11.71
CA ALA A 97 19.77 4.40 -12.75
C ALA A 97 19.55 5.83 -12.17
N VAL A 98 19.06 5.92 -10.94
CA VAL A 98 18.81 7.16 -10.21
C VAL A 98 19.50 7.01 -8.86
N LYS A 99 20.45 7.92 -8.58
CA LYS A 99 21.39 7.82 -7.47
C LYS A 99 20.74 8.00 -6.08
N ASP A 100 19.47 8.41 -6.04
CA ASP A 100 18.89 9.05 -4.87
C ASP A 100 17.49 8.52 -4.45
N GLU A 101 16.99 7.42 -5.04
CA GLU A 101 15.74 6.78 -4.58
C GLU A 101 15.79 5.28 -4.89
N PRO A 102 16.08 4.43 -3.89
CA PRO A 102 16.08 2.97 -3.98
C PRO A 102 14.77 2.40 -4.52
N LEU A 103 14.85 1.21 -5.11
CA LEU A 103 13.68 0.45 -5.57
C LEU A 103 12.66 0.21 -4.42
N GLU A 104 13.18 0.03 -3.21
CA GLU A 104 12.40 -0.16 -1.99
C GLU A 104 11.50 1.05 -1.68
N ASP A 105 11.99 2.28 -1.82
CA ASP A 105 11.20 3.49 -1.60
C ASP A 105 9.98 3.55 -2.53
N ALA A 106 10.14 3.10 -3.78
CA ALA A 106 9.03 3.04 -4.73
C ALA A 106 7.97 2.02 -4.31
N TYR A 107 8.35 0.87 -3.74
CA TYR A 107 7.40 -0.09 -3.18
C TYR A 107 6.68 0.47 -1.95
N LEU A 108 7.41 1.14 -1.05
CA LEU A 108 6.84 1.77 0.14
C LEU A 108 5.85 2.88 -0.23
N ASP A 109 6.18 3.73 -1.20
CA ASP A 109 5.29 4.78 -1.70
C ASP A 109 3.99 4.18 -2.30
N VAL A 110 4.11 3.16 -3.16
CA VAL A 110 2.93 2.49 -3.76
C VAL A 110 2.03 1.88 -2.69
N SER A 111 2.62 1.21 -1.69
CA SER A 111 1.87 0.62 -0.59
C SER A 111 1.16 1.68 0.26
N ASN A 112 1.85 2.78 0.59
CA ASN A 112 1.24 3.91 1.30
C ASN A 112 0.10 4.56 0.48
N TYR A 113 0.26 4.74 -0.83
CA TYR A 113 -0.82 5.24 -1.68
C TYR A 113 -2.04 4.31 -1.70
N GLY A 114 -1.84 2.99 -1.67
CA GLY A 114 -2.92 2.01 -1.54
C GLY A 114 -3.71 2.16 -0.23
N ILE A 115 -3.00 2.38 0.89
CA ILE A 115 -3.62 2.64 2.19
C ILE A 115 -4.39 3.97 2.16
N MET A 116 -3.80 5.04 1.63
CA MET A 116 -4.45 6.35 1.48
C MET A 116 -5.73 6.23 0.64
N ALA A 117 -5.68 5.53 -0.50
CA ALA A 117 -6.85 5.30 -1.37
C ALA A 117 -7.96 4.56 -0.62
N THR A 118 -7.61 3.58 0.21
CA THR A 118 -8.57 2.86 1.05
C THR A 118 -9.21 3.78 2.09
N ILE A 119 -8.45 4.69 2.70
CA ILE A 119 -8.96 5.66 3.68
C ILE A 119 -9.91 6.67 3.01
N VAL A 120 -9.54 7.18 1.81
CA VAL A 120 -10.37 8.06 0.99
C VAL A 120 -11.68 7.36 0.59
N GLY A 121 -11.60 6.14 0.05
CA GLY A 121 -12.78 5.36 -0.35
C GLY A 121 -13.70 4.99 0.82
N ARG A 122 -13.17 4.94 2.05
CA ARG A 122 -13.94 4.76 3.29
C ARG A 122 -14.48 6.06 3.87
N GLY A 123 -14.22 7.21 3.23
CA GLY A 123 -14.67 8.53 3.67
C GLY A 123 -14.05 8.97 5.00
N LYS A 124 -12.85 8.49 5.35
CA LYS A 124 -12.15 8.77 6.61
C LYS A 124 -10.96 9.73 6.47
N TRP A 125 -10.66 10.16 5.25
CA TRP A 125 -9.50 11.01 4.99
C TRP A 125 -9.69 12.41 5.58
N GLY A 126 -8.74 12.86 6.42
CA GLY A 126 -8.74 14.19 7.02
C GLY A 126 -9.82 14.45 8.08
N LYS A 127 -10.41 13.41 8.68
CA LYS A 127 -11.46 13.50 9.70
C LYS A 127 -11.00 13.01 11.07
#